data_AF-A0A4R8VBB8-F1
#
_entry.id   AF-A0A4R8VBB8-F1
#
_cell.length_a   1.000
_cell.length_b   1.000
_cell.length_c   1.000
_cell.angle_alpha   90.00
_cell.angle_beta   90.00
_cell.angle_gamma   90.00
#
_symmetry.space_group_name_H-M   'P 1'
#
loop_
_entity.id
_entity.type
_entity.pdbx_description
1 polymer ?
#
loop_
_entity_poly.entity_id
_entity_poly.type
_entity_poly.pdbx_seq_one_letter_code
_entity_poly.pdbx_strand_id
1 'polypeptide(L)'
;MSTDDKTASPADAKGAPAAAKGRPADVSGKPGDAKTKPAVRKTPWFRLTVIVLFALLYAYDLFEALSDTFGVAAQITKYNENATLIGLNTVAIPWGVLIANLLLPVVVFGLCILVARKRNVGILVITLLAGLGVVGALSLSFSVLAGALA
;
A
#
# COMPACT_ATOMS: atom_id res chain seq x y z
N MET A 1 80.78 -3.80 -60.44
CA MET A 1 80.58 -4.90 -61.42
C MET A 1 79.96 -6.04 -60.64
N SER A 2 78.87 -6.64 -61.16
CA SER A 2 78.03 -7.66 -60.49
C SER A 2 77.25 -7.14 -59.25
N THR A 3 76.03 -7.59 -58.97
CA THR A 3 74.99 -8.25 -59.79
C THR A 3 73.61 -8.05 -59.10
N ASP A 4 72.55 -8.37 -59.83
CA ASP A 4 71.20 -8.72 -59.35
C ASP A 4 71.24 -9.77 -58.19
N ASP A 5 70.19 -10.05 -57.40
CA ASP A 5 68.84 -10.43 -57.87
C ASP A 5 67.71 -10.29 -56.80
N LYS A 6 66.49 -10.64 -57.26
CA LYS A 6 65.21 -10.88 -56.55
C LYS A 6 65.33 -11.93 -55.43
N THR A 7 64.32 -12.31 -54.63
CA THR A 7 62.85 -12.13 -54.66
C THR A 7 62.28 -12.39 -53.25
N ALA A 8 61.16 -11.77 -52.86
CA ALA A 8 60.01 -12.45 -52.22
C ALA A 8 58.90 -11.48 -51.76
N SER A 9 57.66 -11.75 -52.18
CA SER A 9 56.41 -11.33 -51.52
C SER A 9 55.31 -12.28 -51.99
N PRO A 10 54.45 -12.77 -51.08
CA PRO A 10 53.07 -12.28 -51.10
C PRO A 10 52.39 -12.10 -49.73
N ALA A 11 51.38 -11.22 -49.71
CA ALA A 11 50.08 -11.26 -49.01
C ALA A 11 49.79 -12.39 -47.98
N ASP A 12 49.15 -12.19 -46.81
CA ASP A 12 48.51 -11.02 -46.16
C ASP A 12 48.48 -11.28 -44.61
N ALA A 13 47.77 -10.65 -43.64
CA ALA A 13 46.62 -9.75 -43.66
C ALA A 13 46.38 -8.89 -42.39
N LYS A 14 45.68 -7.76 -42.61
CA LYS A 14 44.52 -7.25 -41.82
C LYS A 14 44.64 -7.15 -40.28
N GLY A 15 44.90 -5.94 -39.73
CA GLY A 15 44.83 -5.71 -38.27
C GLY A 15 45.11 -4.30 -37.69
N ALA A 16 44.73 -3.20 -38.35
CA ALA A 16 44.77 -1.84 -37.77
C ALA A 16 43.45 -1.52 -37.00
N PRO A 17 43.32 -0.52 -36.08
CA PRO A 17 44.09 0.73 -35.91
C PRO A 17 44.81 0.83 -34.52
N ALA A 18 45.73 1.76 -34.19
CA ALA A 18 45.87 3.20 -34.42
C ALA A 18 44.81 4.07 -33.66
N ALA A 19 45.11 5.20 -33.01
CA ALA A 19 46.37 5.94 -32.89
C ALA A 19 46.54 6.73 -31.56
N ALA A 20 47.80 6.98 -31.22
CA ALA A 20 48.39 8.21 -30.64
C ALA A 20 47.57 9.16 -29.72
N LYS A 21 47.84 9.01 -28.43
CA LYS A 21 48.00 10.04 -27.36
C LYS A 21 48.12 11.53 -27.79
N GLY A 22 47.32 12.42 -27.19
CA GLY A 22 47.51 13.88 -27.24
C GLY A 22 46.65 14.71 -26.24
N ARG A 23 47.30 15.58 -25.45
CA ARG A 23 46.75 16.66 -24.58
C ARG A 23 47.96 17.51 -24.08
N PRO A 24 47.81 18.76 -23.58
CA PRO A 24 46.60 19.57 -23.44
C PRO A 24 46.70 21.03 -23.94
N ALA A 25 45.55 21.70 -24.03
CA ALA A 25 45.43 23.15 -23.89
C ALA A 25 44.02 23.53 -23.39
N ASP A 26 43.91 24.78 -22.94
CA ASP A 26 42.74 25.57 -22.55
C ASP A 26 41.39 25.24 -23.23
N VAL A 27 40.34 25.10 -22.40
CA VAL A 27 39.08 25.84 -22.57
C VAL A 27 38.61 26.29 -21.19
N SER A 28 38.63 27.60 -20.93
CA SER A 28 38.07 28.23 -19.73
C SER A 28 36.54 28.09 -19.67
N GLY A 29 36.08 26.95 -19.15
CA GLY A 29 34.68 26.65 -18.95
C GLY A 29 34.06 27.52 -17.85
N LYS A 30 33.40 28.61 -18.27
CA LYS A 30 32.54 29.46 -17.42
C LYS A 30 31.71 28.60 -16.44
N PRO A 31 31.65 28.92 -15.13
CA PRO A 31 30.77 28.23 -14.20
C PRO A 31 29.31 28.54 -14.59
N GLY A 32 28.74 27.71 -15.45
CA GLY A 32 27.36 27.84 -15.90
C GLY A 32 26.43 27.66 -14.73
N ASP A 33 25.52 28.61 -14.51
CA ASP A 33 24.65 28.64 -13.34
C ASP A 33 23.87 27.31 -13.19
N ALA A 34 24.32 26.46 -12.27
CA ALA A 34 23.56 25.34 -11.78
C ALA A 34 22.40 25.86 -10.91
N LYS A 35 21.43 26.53 -11.57
CA LYS A 35 20.17 26.97 -10.96
C LYS A 35 19.36 25.73 -10.63
N THR A 36 19.66 25.17 -9.46
CA THR A 36 18.88 24.15 -8.78
C THR A 36 17.46 24.68 -8.66
N LYS A 37 16.60 24.37 -9.64
CA LYS A 37 15.19 24.77 -9.62
C LYS A 37 14.63 24.29 -8.28
N PRO A 38 14.10 25.17 -7.41
CA PRO A 38 13.59 24.75 -6.13
C PRO A 38 12.52 23.69 -6.40
N ALA A 39 12.74 22.49 -5.87
CA ALA A 39 11.85 21.36 -6.13
C ALA A 39 10.53 21.62 -5.40
N VAL A 40 9.60 22.29 -6.08
CA VAL A 40 8.25 22.57 -5.61
C VAL A 40 7.58 21.23 -5.31
N ARG A 41 7.63 20.83 -4.03
CA ARG A 41 6.98 19.62 -3.53
C ARG A 41 5.50 19.79 -3.85
N LYS A 42 4.98 19.04 -4.83
CA LYS A 42 3.57 19.05 -5.19
C LYS A 42 2.77 18.62 -3.95
N THR A 43 2.19 19.59 -3.25
CA THR A 43 1.58 19.39 -1.93
C THR A 43 0.49 18.33 -2.02
N PRO A 44 0.59 17.20 -1.30
CA PRO A 44 -0.34 16.08 -1.44
C PRO A 44 -1.69 16.34 -0.74
N TRP A 45 -2.11 17.61 -0.59
CA TRP A 45 -3.23 18.02 0.24
C TRP A 45 -4.53 17.33 -0.18
N PHE A 46 -4.88 17.33 -1.46
CA PHE A 46 -6.05 16.59 -1.97
C PHE A 46 -6.01 15.09 -1.65
N ARG A 47 -4.83 14.45 -1.68
CA ARG A 47 -4.67 13.04 -1.27
C ARG A 47 -4.90 12.89 0.23
N LEU A 48 -4.42 13.82 1.05
CA LEU A 48 -4.65 13.82 2.50
C LEU A 48 -6.13 14.03 2.82
N THR A 49 -6.81 14.97 2.16
CA THR A 49 -8.26 15.21 2.30
C THR A 49 -9.06 13.94 1.99
N VAL A 50 -8.75 13.24 0.89
CA VAL A 50 -9.37 11.94 0.57
C VAL A 50 -9.12 10.91 1.68
N ILE A 51 -7.89 10.79 2.19
CA ILE A 51 -7.56 9.85 3.27
C ILE A 51 -8.34 10.19 4.55
N VAL A 52 -8.46 11.47 4.92
CA VAL A 52 -9.20 11.91 6.12
C VAL A 52 -10.70 11.68 5.96
N LEU A 53 -11.29 11.99 4.79
CA LEU A 53 -12.70 11.75 4.53
C LEU A 53 -13.06 10.27 4.62
N PHE A 54 -12.25 9.38 4.02
CA PHE A 54 -12.47 7.94 4.18
C PHE A 54 -12.13 7.44 5.59
N ALA A 55 -11.12 7.99 6.27
CA ALA A 55 -10.83 7.62 7.66
C ALA A 55 -12.02 7.93 8.59
N LEU A 56 -12.78 9.00 8.34
CA LEU A 56 -14.02 9.29 9.07
C LEU A 56 -15.13 8.26 8.79
N LEU A 57 -15.25 7.77 7.55
CA LEU A 57 -16.20 6.70 7.22
C LEU A 57 -15.84 5.38 7.89
N TYR A 58 -14.58 4.94 7.81
CA TYR A 58 -14.11 3.72 8.51
C TYR A 58 -14.10 3.89 10.04
N ALA A 59 -14.00 5.11 10.57
CA ALA A 59 -14.18 5.39 12.00
C ALA A 59 -15.65 5.32 12.44
N TYR A 60 -16.60 5.56 11.52
CA TYR A 60 -18.02 5.29 11.76
C TYR A 60 -18.27 3.78 11.86
N ASP A 61 -17.77 2.98 10.91
CA ASP A 61 -17.87 1.50 10.97
C ASP A 61 -17.23 0.94 12.25
N LEU A 62 -16.10 1.51 12.68
CA LEU A 62 -15.44 1.16 13.96
C LEU A 62 -16.29 1.53 15.18
N PHE A 63 -17.00 2.66 15.15
CA PHE A 63 -17.90 3.08 16.22
C PHE A 63 -19.15 2.19 16.29
N GLU A 64 -19.73 1.82 15.15
CA GLU A 64 -20.83 0.85 15.08
C GLU A 64 -20.40 -0.49 15.69
N ALA A 65 -19.27 -1.06 15.25
CA ALA A 65 -18.72 -2.32 15.76
C ALA A 65 -18.34 -2.27 17.25
N LEU A 66 -17.89 -1.12 17.78
CA LEU A 66 -17.73 -0.90 19.22
C LEU A 66 -19.08 -0.97 19.95
N SER A 67 -20.09 -0.26 19.45
CA SER A 67 -21.40 -0.19 20.10
C SER A 67 -22.14 -1.54 20.10
N ASP A 68 -22.06 -2.28 18.99
CA ASP A 68 -22.53 -3.66 18.84
C ASP A 68 -21.83 -4.60 19.83
N THR A 69 -20.50 -4.54 19.91
CA THR A 69 -19.69 -5.36 20.85
C THR A 69 -20.14 -5.18 22.30
N PHE A 70 -20.35 -3.94 22.76
CA PHE A 70 -20.83 -3.69 24.12
C PHE A 70 -22.31 -4.03 24.31
N GLY A 71 -23.15 -3.78 23.30
CA GLY A 71 -24.58 -4.09 23.31
C GLY A 71 -24.84 -5.59 23.44
N VAL A 72 -24.25 -6.40 22.56
CA VAL A 72 -24.39 -7.86 22.55
C VAL A 72 -23.89 -8.48 23.85
N ALA A 73 -22.72 -8.05 24.35
CA ALA A 73 -22.18 -8.55 25.61
C ALA A 73 -23.09 -8.25 26.81
N ALA A 74 -23.63 -7.03 26.89
CA ALA A 74 -24.57 -6.65 27.96
C ALA A 74 -25.94 -7.36 27.84
N GLN A 75 -26.41 -7.61 26.62
CA GLN A 75 -27.65 -8.35 26.36
C GLN A 75 -27.54 -9.82 26.75
N ILE A 76 -26.47 -10.52 26.33
CA ILE A 76 -26.24 -11.93 26.68
C ILE A 76 -26.04 -12.10 28.20
N THR A 77 -25.36 -11.15 28.86
CA THR A 77 -25.23 -11.17 30.33
C THR A 77 -26.60 -11.16 31.02
N LYS A 78 -27.49 -10.24 30.65
CA LYS A 78 -28.87 -10.17 31.19
C LYS A 78 -29.73 -11.37 30.80
N TYR A 79 -29.52 -11.94 29.62
CA TYR A 79 -30.17 -13.19 29.22
C TYR A 79 -29.77 -14.33 30.15
N ASN A 80 -28.47 -14.47 30.44
CA ASN A 80 -27.92 -15.51 31.31
C ASN A 80 -28.36 -15.38 32.78
N GLU A 81 -28.43 -14.15 33.30
CA GLU A 81 -29.01 -13.86 34.62
C GLU A 81 -30.45 -14.39 34.70
N ASN A 82 -31.29 -14.02 33.73
CA ASN A 82 -32.68 -14.47 33.68
C ASN A 82 -32.81 -15.99 33.46
N ALA A 83 -32.02 -16.58 32.57
CA ALA A 83 -32.01 -18.02 32.30
C ALA A 83 -31.68 -18.83 33.56
N THR A 84 -30.70 -18.38 34.33
CA THR A 84 -30.29 -19.00 35.61
C THR A 84 -31.44 -19.00 36.63
N LEU A 85 -32.21 -17.90 36.72
CA LEU A 85 -33.36 -17.78 37.63
C LEU A 85 -34.50 -18.75 37.31
N ILE A 86 -34.62 -19.21 36.06
CA ILE A 86 -35.66 -20.14 35.59
C ILE A 86 -35.13 -21.54 35.23
N GLY A 87 -33.88 -21.85 35.58
CA GLY A 87 -33.27 -23.17 35.38
C GLY A 87 -32.95 -23.54 33.92
N LEU A 88 -32.79 -22.54 33.05
CA LEU A 88 -32.35 -22.73 31.67
C LEU A 88 -30.82 -22.61 31.53
N ASN A 89 -30.28 -23.19 30.46
CA ASN A 89 -28.87 -23.10 30.11
C ASN A 89 -28.45 -21.66 29.74
N THR A 90 -27.23 -21.28 30.11
CA THR A 90 -26.62 -20.00 29.72
C THR A 90 -25.91 -20.08 28.37
N VAL A 91 -25.87 -18.96 27.66
CA VAL A 91 -25.24 -18.73 26.36
C VAL A 91 -23.85 -18.11 26.53
N ALA A 92 -22.89 -18.52 25.70
CA ALA A 92 -21.54 -17.94 25.69
C ALA A 92 -21.49 -16.68 24.80
N ILE A 93 -20.85 -15.60 25.28
CA ILE A 93 -20.65 -14.39 24.47
C ILE A 93 -19.69 -14.72 23.30
N PRO A 94 -20.06 -14.43 22.02
CA PRO A 94 -19.27 -14.81 20.84
C PRO A 94 -18.08 -13.87 20.58
N TRP A 95 -17.20 -13.71 21.59
CA TRP A 95 -16.07 -12.76 21.59
C TRP A 95 -15.20 -12.80 20.32
N GLY A 96 -14.99 -13.97 19.73
CA GLY A 96 -14.22 -14.10 18.49
C GLY A 96 -14.84 -13.35 17.29
N VAL A 97 -16.17 -13.35 17.18
CA VAL A 97 -16.90 -12.62 16.13
C VAL A 97 -16.93 -11.13 16.43
N LEU A 98 -17.15 -10.75 17.69
CA LEU A 98 -17.17 -9.34 18.11
C LEU A 98 -15.80 -8.66 17.89
N ILE A 99 -14.71 -9.33 18.30
CA ILE A 99 -13.33 -8.83 18.10
C ILE A 99 -12.97 -8.81 16.61
N ALA A 100 -13.44 -9.78 15.81
CA ALA A 100 -13.25 -9.75 14.36
C ALA A 100 -13.97 -8.55 13.70
N ASN A 101 -15.23 -8.30 14.05
CA ASN A 101 -16.01 -7.15 13.58
C ASN A 101 -15.35 -5.82 13.98
N LEU A 102 -14.86 -5.73 15.22
CA LEU A 102 -14.18 -4.55 15.76
C LEU A 102 -12.85 -4.23 15.04
N LEU A 103 -12.03 -5.24 14.71
CA LEU A 103 -10.75 -5.04 14.04
C LEU A 103 -10.88 -4.84 12.53
N LEU A 104 -11.97 -5.34 11.92
CA LEU A 104 -12.22 -5.33 10.48
C LEU A 104 -12.01 -3.96 9.80
N PRO A 105 -12.66 -2.85 10.21
CA PRO A 105 -12.48 -1.56 9.53
C PRO A 105 -11.04 -1.04 9.62
N VAL A 106 -10.37 -1.22 10.77
CA VAL A 106 -8.97 -0.77 10.95
C VAL A 106 -8.02 -1.54 10.03
N VAL A 107 -8.19 -2.87 9.94
CA VAL A 107 -7.36 -3.73 9.09
C VAL A 107 -7.62 -3.45 7.61
N VAL A 108 -8.88 -3.36 7.18
CA VAL A 108 -9.22 -3.10 5.77
C VAL A 108 -8.75 -1.71 5.34
N PHE A 109 -8.94 -0.67 6.16
CA PHE A 109 -8.41 0.67 5.88
C PHE A 109 -6.88 0.65 5.69
N GLY A 110 -6.15 0.01 6.62
CA GLY A 110 -4.71 -0.13 6.55
C GLY A 110 -4.23 -0.84 5.28
N LEU A 111 -4.90 -1.93 4.88
CA LEU A 111 -4.63 -2.65 3.64
C LEU A 111 -4.92 -1.80 2.40
N CYS A 112 -6.04 -1.07 2.37
CA CYS A 112 -6.38 -0.17 1.26
C CYS A 112 -5.33 0.94 1.08
N ILE A 113 -4.85 1.54 2.17
CA ILE A 113 -3.74 2.51 2.13
C ILE A 113 -2.44 1.86 1.66
N LEU A 114 -2.12 0.65 2.12
CA LEU A 114 -0.91 -0.10 1.74
C LEU A 114 -0.87 -0.43 0.23
N VAL A 115 -1.99 -0.91 -0.32
CA VAL A 115 -2.16 -1.22 -1.75
C VAL A 115 -2.06 0.05 -2.60
N ALA A 116 -2.73 1.13 -2.19
CA ALA A 116 -2.76 2.38 -2.94
C ALA A 116 -1.52 3.28 -2.72
N ARG A 117 -0.56 2.93 -1.85
CA ARG A 117 0.53 3.84 -1.42
C ARG A 117 1.32 4.46 -2.59
N LYS A 118 1.70 3.67 -3.60
CA LYS A 118 2.41 4.11 -4.81
C LYS A 118 1.50 4.42 -6.02
N ARG A 119 0.19 4.61 -5.82
CA ARG A 119 -0.81 4.74 -6.91
C ARG A 119 -1.44 6.14 -6.93
N ASN A 120 -2.10 6.47 -8.04
CA ASN A 120 -2.81 7.74 -8.24
C ASN A 120 -4.05 7.85 -7.33
N VAL A 121 -4.50 9.07 -7.05
CA VAL A 121 -5.60 9.31 -6.09
C VAL A 121 -6.93 8.67 -6.52
N GLY A 122 -7.22 8.56 -7.83
CA GLY A 122 -8.40 7.81 -8.30
C GLY A 122 -8.37 6.32 -7.91
N ILE A 123 -7.21 5.68 -7.95
CA ILE A 123 -7.05 4.29 -7.48
C ILE A 123 -7.22 4.22 -5.96
N LEU A 124 -6.67 5.18 -5.22
CA LEU A 124 -6.85 5.28 -3.77
C LEU A 124 -8.33 5.40 -3.38
N VAL A 125 -9.12 6.25 -4.05
CA VAL A 125 -10.56 6.38 -3.83
C VAL A 125 -11.29 5.07 -4.11
N ILE A 126 -11.05 4.45 -5.27
CA ILE A 126 -11.71 3.19 -5.65
C ILE A 126 -11.35 2.06 -4.68
N THR A 127 -10.09 1.94 -4.27
CA THR A 127 -9.64 0.93 -3.30
C THR A 127 -10.23 1.16 -1.91
N LEU A 128 -10.31 2.41 -1.42
CA LEU A 128 -10.93 2.73 -0.13
C LEU A 128 -12.45 2.49 -0.14
N LEU A 129 -13.13 2.85 -1.23
CA LEU A 129 -14.57 2.64 -1.40
C LEU A 129 -14.94 1.14 -1.53
N ALA A 130 -14.14 0.38 -2.29
CA ALA A 130 -14.30 -1.07 -2.38
C ALA A 130 -14.06 -1.76 -1.02
N GLY A 131 -13.04 -1.30 -0.27
CA GLY A 131 -12.82 -1.76 1.10
C GLY A 131 -13.98 -1.46 2.04
N LEU A 132 -14.62 -0.29 1.92
CA LEU A 132 -15.79 0.10 2.72
C LEU A 132 -16.98 -0.85 2.45
N GLY A 133 -17.21 -1.20 1.17
CA GLY A 133 -18.19 -2.23 0.81
C GLY A 133 -17.86 -3.63 1.34
N VAL A 134 -16.57 -3.99 1.41
CA VAL A 134 -16.12 -5.24 2.04
C VAL A 134 -16.33 -5.22 3.55
N VAL A 135 -16.09 -4.10 4.24
CA VAL A 135 -16.40 -3.92 5.67
C VAL A 135 -17.89 -4.15 5.89
N GLY A 136 -18.76 -3.39 5.23
CA GLY A 136 -20.22 -3.51 5.41
C GLY A 136 -20.77 -4.93 5.13
N ALA A 137 -20.29 -5.60 4.09
CA ALA A 137 -20.71 -6.97 3.77
C ALA A 137 -20.25 -8.01 4.83
N LEU A 138 -19.03 -7.87 5.34
CA LEU A 138 -18.50 -8.75 6.38
C LEU A 138 -19.10 -8.45 7.76
N SER A 139 -19.31 -7.18 8.12
CA SER A 139 -20.02 -6.79 9.36
C SER A 139 -21.45 -7.33 9.39
N LEU A 140 -22.21 -7.21 8.28
CA LEU A 140 -23.54 -7.84 8.17
C LEU A 140 -23.46 -9.37 8.36
N SER A 141 -22.45 -10.01 7.78
CA SER A 141 -22.22 -11.46 7.92
C SER A 141 -21.87 -11.84 9.37
N PHE A 142 -21.12 -10.98 10.07
CA PHE A 142 -20.76 -11.16 11.48
C PHE A 142 -21.95 -10.92 12.42
N SER A 143 -22.82 -9.95 12.18
CA SER A 143 -24.04 -9.76 12.98
C SER A 143 -24.98 -10.97 12.87
N VAL A 144 -25.15 -11.53 11.67
CA VAL A 144 -25.92 -12.78 11.47
C VAL A 144 -25.25 -13.96 12.16
N LEU A 145 -23.92 -14.10 12.07
CA LEU A 145 -23.19 -15.18 12.73
C LEU A 145 -23.22 -15.06 14.26
N ALA A 146 -23.10 -13.86 14.82
CA ALA A 146 -23.18 -13.62 16.26
C ALA A 146 -24.57 -13.97 16.79
N GLY A 147 -25.64 -13.59 16.08
CA GLY A 147 -27.02 -13.96 16.41
C GLY A 147 -27.38 -15.42 16.15
N ALA A 148 -26.50 -16.21 15.52
CA ALA A 148 -26.63 -17.66 15.35
C ALA A 148 -25.72 -18.48 16.29
N LEU A 149 -24.87 -17.81 17.07
CA LEU A 149 -24.01 -18.37 18.11
C LEU A 149 -24.45 -17.95 19.53
N ALA A 150 -25.57 -17.22 19.62
CA ALA A 150 -26.20 -16.72 20.83
C ALA A 150 -27.65 -17.23 20.98
#